data_AF-A0A957BP42-F1
#
_entry.id   AF-A0A957BP42-F1
#
_cell.length_a   1.000
_cell.length_b   1.000
_cell.length_c   1.000
_cell.angle_alpha   90.00
_cell.angle_beta   90.00
_cell.angle_gamma   90.00
#
_symmetry.space_group_name_H-M   'P 1'
#
loop_
_entity.id
_entity.type
_entity.pdbx_description
1 polymer ?
#
loop_
_entity_poly.entity_id
_entity_poly.type
_entity_poly.pdbx_seq_one_letter_code
_entity_poly.pdbx_strand_id
1 'polypeptide(L)'
;MSVLDPALAISSRDVIESYIESYRTVYLRKPAMRYLGNGWYLVDDEIVHQAIIIQETGRLQQMIRQQMSSRQLAPEMIQQRKSVVSRLIDRLRRL
;
A
#
# COMPACT_ATOMS: atom_id res chain seq x y z
N MET A 1 -36.17 2.19 -13.24
CA MET A 1 -35.54 1.72 -11.98
C MET A 1 -34.18 1.16 -12.36
N SER A 2 -33.09 1.89 -12.12
CA SER A 2 -31.75 1.44 -12.50
C SER A 2 -31.31 0.32 -11.56
N VAL A 3 -31.15 -0.87 -12.13
CA VAL A 3 -30.55 -2.03 -11.48
C VAL A 3 -29.06 -1.70 -11.35
N LEU A 4 -28.62 -1.37 -10.14
CA LEU A 4 -27.18 -1.24 -9.87
C LEU A 4 -26.59 -2.64 -10.02
N ASP A 5 -25.71 -2.80 -11.02
CA ASP A 5 -25.00 -4.03 -11.29
C ASP A 5 -24.17 -4.41 -10.05
N PRO A 6 -24.46 -5.53 -9.36
CA PRO A 6 -23.75 -5.91 -8.13
C PRO A 6 -22.27 -6.22 -8.39
N ALA A 7 -21.88 -6.43 -9.65
CA ALA A 7 -20.50 -6.57 -10.09
C ALA A 7 -19.69 -5.26 -10.05
N LEU A 8 -20.34 -4.09 -9.98
CA LEU A 8 -19.71 -2.77 -9.87
C LEU A 8 -19.64 -2.25 -8.43
N ALA A 9 -20.25 -2.97 -7.48
CA ALA A 9 -20.16 -2.63 -6.07
C ALA A 9 -18.77 -2.99 -5.55
N ILE A 10 -17.92 -1.98 -5.33
CA ILE A 10 -16.63 -2.17 -4.67
C ILE A 10 -16.89 -2.83 -3.32
N SER A 11 -16.37 -4.05 -3.12
CA SER A 11 -16.56 -4.76 -1.87
C SER A 11 -15.84 -4.03 -0.75
N SER A 12 -16.41 -4.03 0.45
CA SER A 12 -15.72 -3.51 1.64
C SER A 12 -14.37 -4.19 1.85
N ARG A 13 -14.25 -5.46 1.43
CA ARG A 13 -12.99 -6.20 1.44
C ARG A 13 -11.95 -5.58 0.51
N ASP A 14 -12.34 -5.24 -0.71
CA ASP A 14 -11.43 -4.66 -1.70
C ASP A 14 -10.93 -3.28 -1.26
N VAL A 15 -11.81 -2.48 -0.65
CA VAL A 15 -11.45 -1.18 -0.05
C VAL A 15 -10.39 -1.36 1.03
N ILE A 16 -10.60 -2.31 1.95
CA ILE A 16 -9.67 -2.58 3.05
C ILE A 16 -8.33 -3.09 2.53
N GLU A 17 -8.35 -4.08 1.63
CA GLU A 17 -7.13 -4.68 1.08
C GLU A 17 -6.30 -3.64 0.31
N SER A 18 -6.94 -2.84 -0.55
CA SER A 18 -6.27 -1.81 -1.34
C SER A 18 -5.63 -0.71 -0.47
N TYR A 19 -6.35 -0.27 0.56
CA TYR A 19 -5.83 0.72 1.51
C TYR A 19 -4.65 0.17 2.31
N ILE A 20 -4.80 -1.03 2.90
CA ILE A 20 -3.75 -1.67 3.72
C ILE A 20 -2.47 -1.87 2.89
N GLU A 21 -2.60 -2.37 1.66
CA GLU A 21 -1.46 -2.61 0.78
C GLU A 21 -0.73 -1.31 0.43
N SER A 22 -1.49 -0.28 0.03
CA SER A 22 -0.94 1.03 -0.32
C SER A 22 -0.25 1.68 0.87
N TYR A 23 -0.88 1.65 2.04
CA TYR A 23 -0.34 2.23 3.28
C TYR A 23 0.94 1.50 3.71
N ARG A 24 0.92 0.16 3.69
CA ARG A 24 2.10 -0.66 4.00
C ARG A 24 3.26 -0.38 3.07
N THR A 25 2.99 -0.16 1.78
CA THR A 25 4.04 0.12 0.81
C THR A 25 4.71 1.48 1.06
N VAL A 26 3.93 2.51 1.40
CA VAL A 26 4.43 3.87 1.63
C VAL A 26 5.12 3.99 2.99
N TYR A 27 4.50 3.48 4.06
CA TYR A 27 4.91 3.74 5.44
C TYR A 27 5.55 2.54 6.14
N LEU A 28 5.62 1.37 5.50
CA LEU A 28 6.15 0.12 6.07
C LEU A 28 5.44 -0.34 7.37
N ARG A 29 4.21 0.16 7.60
CA ARG A 29 3.35 -0.19 8.74
C ARG A 29 2.02 -0.72 8.24
N LYS A 30 1.39 -1.63 8.99
CA LYS A 30 0.02 -2.10 8.70
C LYS A 30 -0.97 -1.30 9.56
N PRO A 31 -1.92 -0.57 8.96
CA PRO A 31 -2.99 0.07 9.72
C PRO A 31 -3.99 -1.00 10.20
N ALA A 32 -4.60 -0.76 11.36
CA ALA A 32 -5.72 -1.56 11.84
C ALA A 32 -7.02 -1.04 11.21
N MET A 33 -7.78 -1.92 10.55
CA MET A 33 -8.98 -1.49 9.83
C MET A 33 -10.12 -2.50 10.00
N ARG A 34 -11.34 -1.98 10.21
CA ARG A 34 -12.56 -2.78 10.34
C ARG A 34 -13.75 -2.09 9.68
N TYR A 35 -14.53 -2.83 8.89
CA TYR A 35 -15.79 -2.32 8.35
C TYR A 35 -16.88 -2.28 9.42
N LEU A 36 -17.59 -1.14 9.51
CA LEU A 36 -18.68 -0.92 10.47
C LEU A 36 -20.06 -1.00 9.83
N GLY A 37 -20.16 -1.02 8.49
CA GLY A 37 -21.43 -0.99 7.76
C GLY A 37 -21.71 0.36 7.10
N ASN A 38 -22.58 0.37 6.07
CA ASN A 38 -23.02 1.56 5.36
C ASN A 38 -21.88 2.50 4.89
N GLY A 39 -20.76 1.92 4.45
CA GLY A 39 -19.60 2.69 3.99
C GLY A 39 -18.74 3.30 5.12
N TRP A 40 -18.99 2.96 6.39
CA TRP A 40 -18.17 3.41 7.52
C TRP A 40 -17.13 2.37 7.92
N TYR A 41 -15.95 2.85 8.31
CA TYR A 41 -14.83 2.03 8.72
C TYR A 41 -14.20 2.61 9.99
N LEU A 42 -13.65 1.74 10.83
CA LEU A 42 -12.75 2.11 11.91
C LEU A 42 -11.32 1.91 11.42
N VAL A 43 -10.49 2.95 11.43
CA VAL A 43 -9.08 2.96 11.00
C VAL A 43 -8.23 3.51 12.14
N ASP A 44 -7.34 2.71 12.72
CA ASP A 44 -6.48 3.11 13.84
C ASP A 44 -7.21 3.94 14.93
N ASP A 45 -8.38 3.44 15.36
CA ASP A 45 -9.30 4.04 16.34
C ASP A 45 -10.12 5.27 15.87
N GLU A 46 -10.04 5.66 14.59
CA GLU A 46 -10.83 6.74 14.00
C GLU A 46 -11.94 6.21 13.09
N ILE A 47 -13.13 6.84 13.14
CA ILE A 47 -14.26 6.49 12.26
C ILE A 47 -14.16 7.31 10.97
N VAL A 48 -14.06 6.61 9.84
CA VAL A 48 -13.80 7.20 8.53
C VAL A 48 -14.78 6.64 7.50
N HIS A 49 -15.30 7.52 6.63
CA HIS A 49 -16.19 7.13 5.54
C HIS A 49 -15.40 6.58 4.33
N GLN A 50 -16.01 5.66 3.58
CA GLN A 50 -15.44 5.00 2.40
C GLN A 50 -14.80 5.98 1.41
N ALA A 51 -15.47 7.11 1.16
CA ALA A 51 -14.99 8.12 0.23
C ALA A 51 -13.60 8.65 0.61
N ILE A 52 -13.33 8.84 1.91
CA ILE A 52 -12.04 9.32 2.42
C ILE A 52 -10.98 8.24 2.24
N ILE A 53 -11.32 6.98 2.50
CA ILE A 53 -10.39 5.85 2.32
C ILE A 53 -10.00 5.69 0.85
N ILE A 54 -10.96 5.80 -0.08
CA ILE A 54 -10.71 5.71 -1.52
C ILE A 54 -9.80 6.86 -1.96
N GLN A 55 -10.11 8.09 -1.55
CA GLN A 55 -9.28 9.26 -1.84
C GLN A 55 -7.84 9.08 -1.32
N GLU A 56 -7.70 8.65 -0.07
CA GLU A 56 -6.40 8.44 0.56
C GLU A 56 -5.62 7.30 -0.11
N THR A 57 -6.29 6.23 -0.50
CA THR A 57 -5.70 5.14 -1.30
C THR A 57 -5.13 5.67 -2.61
N GLY A 58 -5.87 6.54 -3.31
CA GLY A 58 -5.39 7.20 -4.52
C GLY A 58 -4.15 8.07 -4.27
N ARG A 59 -4.13 8.81 -3.16
CA ARG A 59 -2.96 9.62 -2.73
C ARG A 59 -1.74 8.73 -2.47
N LEU A 60 -1.90 7.62 -1.75
CA LEU A 60 -0.83 6.67 -1.45
C LEU A 60 -0.27 6.03 -2.74
N GLN A 61 -1.14 5.63 -3.66
CA GLN A 61 -0.71 5.09 -4.96
C GLN A 61 0.05 6.12 -5.80
N GLN A 62 -0.31 7.41 -5.73
CA GLN A 62 0.48 8.47 -6.36
C GLN A 62 1.88 8.59 -5.74
N MET A 63 1.99 8.53 -4.41
CA MET A 63 3.29 8.53 -3.73
C MET A 63 4.15 7.32 -4.13
N ILE A 64 3.56 6.13 -4.22
CA ILE A 64 4.26 4.92 -4.67
C ILE A 64 4.83 5.14 -6.08
N ARG A 65 4.02 5.66 -7.01
CA ARG A 65 4.47 5.97 -8.38
C ARG A 65 5.62 6.97 -8.39
N GLN A 66 5.56 8.02 -7.58
CA GLN A 66 6.64 9.02 -7.45
C GLN A 66 7.92 8.43 -6.87
N GLN A 67 7.82 7.53 -5.89
CA GLN A 67 8.98 6.84 -5.32
C GLN A 67 9.62 5.90 -6.34
N MET A 68 8.81 5.20 -7.15
CA MET A 68 9.32 4.32 -8.21
C MET A 68 9.99 5.11 -9.34
N SER A 69 9.41 6.22 -9.80
CA SER A 69 10.02 7.06 -10.83
C SER A 69 11.32 7.72 -10.33
N SER A 70 11.36 8.14 -9.06
CA SER A 70 12.58 8.68 -8.45
C SER A 70 13.68 7.62 -8.30
N ARG A 71 13.31 6.36 -8.01
CA ARG A 71 14.27 5.24 -7.98
C ARG A 71 14.79 4.84 -9.36
N GLN A 72 14.06 5.12 -10.44
CA GLN A 72 14.51 4.85 -11.82
C GLN A 72 15.60 5.82 -12.31
N LEU A 73 15.82 6.95 -11.65
CA LEU A 73 16.93 7.87 -11.94
C LEU A 73 18.26 7.49 -11.25
N ALA A 74 18.28 6.41 -10.46
CA ALA A 74 19.52 5.93 -9.83
C ALA A 74 19.64 4.39 -9.95
N PRO A 75 20.07 3.85 -11.11
CA PRO A 75 20.51 2.46 -11.21
C PRO A 75 21.65 2.11 -10.21
N GLU A 76 22.31 3.11 -9.61
CA GLU A 76 23.35 2.91 -8.60
C GLU A 76 22.83 2.69 -7.16
N MET A 77 21.58 3.04 -6.83
CA MET A 77 21.08 2.92 -5.45
C MET A 77 20.42 1.57 -5.11
N ILE A 78 20.10 0.74 -6.09
CA ILE A 78 19.66 -0.65 -5.84
C ILE A 78 20.83 -1.51 -5.31
N GLN A 79 22.09 -1.04 -5.44
CA GLN A 79 23.23 -1.62 -4.75
C GLN A 79 23.28 -1.35 -3.23
N GLN A 80 22.43 -0.47 -2.67
CA GLN A 80 22.55 -0.02 -1.28
C GLN A 80 21.50 -0.57 -0.29
N ARG A 81 21.04 -1.82 -0.44
CA ARG A 81 20.40 -2.55 0.69
C ARG A 81 20.80 -4.02 0.79
N LYS A 82 22.01 -4.41 0.37
CA LYS A 82 22.56 -5.71 0.77
C LYS A 82 22.85 -5.67 2.28
N SER A 83 22.15 -6.50 3.05
CA SER A 83 22.42 -6.68 4.48
C SER A 83 23.89 -7.06 4.65
N VAL A 84 24.46 -6.80 5.83
CA VAL A 84 25.85 -7.17 6.15
C VAL A 84 26.09 -8.66 5.85
N VAL A 85 25.07 -9.50 6.08
CA VAL A 85 25.09 -10.94 5.78
C VAL A 85 25.17 -11.20 4.28
N SER A 86 24.41 -10.50 3.43
CA SER A 86 24.50 -10.65 1.97
C SER A 86 25.88 -10.25 1.44
N ARG A 87 26.51 -9.21 2.02
CA ARG A 87 27.89 -8.83 1.67
C ARG A 87 28.91 -9.88 2.06
N LEU A 88 28.70 -10.54 3.21
CA LEU A 88 29.55 -11.65 3.67
C LEU A 88 29.42 -12.86 2.75
N ILE A 89 28.20 -13.25 2.38
CA ILE A 89 27.93 -14.36 1.46
C ILE A 89 28.58 -14.12 0.09
N ASP A 90 28.45 -12.91 -0.47
CA ASP A 90 29.07 -12.57 -1.75
C ASP A 90 30.61 -12.65 -1.69
N ARG A 91 31.21 -12.28 -0.56
CA ARG A 91 32.65 -12.40 -0.34
C ARG A 91 33.10 -13.85 -0.26
N LEU A 92 32.34 -14.70 0.42
CA LEU A 92 32.65 -16.13 0.56
C LEU A 92 32.49 -16.91 -0.74
N ARG A 93 31.55 -16.51 -1.62
CA ARG A 93 31.32 -17.15 -2.93
C ARG A 93 32.34 -16.77 -4.01
N ARG A 94 33.17 -15.75 -3.76
CA ARG A 94 34.23 -15.29 -4.68
C ARG A 94 35.62 -15.82 -4.30
N LEU A 95 35.70 -16.66 -3.27
CA LEU A 95 36.82 -17.54 -2.98
C LEU A 95 36.53 -18.90 -3.60
#